data_AF-A0A1R3UKV9-F1
#
_entry.id   AF-A0A1R3UKV9-F1
#
_cell.length_a   1.000
_cell.length_b   1.000
_cell.length_c   1.000
_cell.angle_alpha   90.00
_cell.angle_beta   90.00
_cell.angle_gamma   90.00
#
_symmetry.space_group_name_H-M   'P 1'
#
loop_
_entity.id
_entity.type
_entity.pdbx_description
1 polymer ?
#
loop_
_entity_poly.entity_id
_entity_poly.type
_entity_poly.pdbx_seq_one_letter_code
_entity_poly.pdbx_strand_id
1 'polypeptide(L)' 'MFRIAISRLTDDGRRITPEHRGTALSIDEAVLALREVLPGVDTSAFGGDAVQRSVNRVNDFRHDVATDDGDFRVVIAPMM' A
#
# COMPACT_ATOMS: atom_id res chain seq x y z
N MET A 1 7.46 12.83 2.34
CA MET A 1 6.02 12.72 2.11
C MET A 1 5.78 11.63 1.08
N PHE A 2 4.72 10.84 1.27
CA PHE A 2 4.39 9.67 0.46
C PHE A 2 2.96 9.78 -0.05
N ARG A 3 2.73 9.29 -1.27
CA ARG A 3 1.41 8.99 -1.81
C ARG A 3 1.10 7.52 -1.61
N ILE A 4 -0.14 7.24 -1.27
CA ILE A 4 -0.66 5.90 -1.03
C ILE A 4 -1.76 5.65 -2.06
N ALA A 5 -1.72 4.50 -2.72
CA ALA A 5 -2.80 4.03 -3.57
C ALA A 5 -3.16 2.60 -3.18
N ILE A 6 -4.44 2.36 -2.92
CA ILE A 6 -4.99 1.03 -2.64
C ILE A 6 -5.95 0.73 -3.79
N SER A 7 -5.70 -0.39 -4.46
CA SER A 7 -6.52 -0.85 -5.58
C SER A 7 -6.96 -2.27 -5.33
N ARG A 8 -8.24 -2.56 -5.55
CA ARG A 8 -8.75 -3.93 -5.53
C ARG A 8 -8.25 -4.66 -6.77
N LEU A 9 -7.84 -5.90 -6.56
CA LEU A 9 -7.43 -6.85 -7.57
C LEU A 9 -8.59 -7.81 -7.84
N THR A 10 -8.99 -7.90 -9.10
CA THR A 10 -9.97 -8.89 -9.56
C THR A 10 -9.40 -9.65 -10.75
N ASP A 11 -10.07 -10.73 -11.14
CA ASP A 11 -9.66 -11.58 -12.27
C ASP A 11 -8.20 -12.09 -12.08
N ASP A 12 -7.89 -12.64 -10.91
CA ASP A 12 -6.55 -13.11 -10.51
C ASP A 12 -5.45 -12.05 -10.68
N GLY A 13 -5.75 -10.81 -10.30
CA GLY A 13 -4.82 -9.67 -10.39
C GLY A 13 -4.66 -9.08 -11.80
N ARG A 14 -5.40 -9.57 -12.80
CA ARG A 14 -5.40 -9.01 -14.16
C ARG A 14 -6.11 -7.68 -14.24
N ARG A 15 -7.08 -7.45 -13.36
CA ARG A 15 -7.86 -6.21 -13.31
C ARG A 15 -7.58 -5.48 -12.01
N ILE A 16 -7.20 -4.21 -12.15
CA ILE A 16 -6.84 -3.34 -11.04
C ILE A 16 -7.85 -2.20 -11.00
N THR A 17 -8.63 -2.13 -9.92
CA THR A 17 -9.65 -1.09 -9.71
C THR A 17 -9.22 -0.19 -8.56
N PRO A 18 -8.95 1.11 -8.78
CA PRO A 18 -8.58 2.02 -7.70
C PRO A 18 -9.72 2.16 -6.69
N GLU A 19 -9.43 1.99 -5.41
CA GLU A 19 -10.43 2.16 -4.34
C GLU A 19 -10.10 3.35 -3.43
N HIS A 20 -8.83 3.53 -3.08
CA HIS A 20 -8.43 4.62 -2.19
C HIS A 20 -7.12 5.26 -2.64
N ARG A 21 -7.03 6.58 -2.42
CA ARG A 21 -5.81 7.37 -2.59
C ARG A 21 -5.65 8.29 -1.39
N GLY A 22 -4.45 8.31 -0.85
CA GLY A 22 -4.11 9.12 0.32
C GLY A 22 -2.70 9.65 0.26
N THR A 23 -2.34 10.45 1.25
CA THR A 23 -0.98 10.96 1.45
C THR A 23 -0.60 10.82 2.91
N ALA A 24 0.68 10.54 3.16
CA ALA A 24 1.24 10.43 4.50
C ALA A 24 2.58 11.17 4.59
N LEU A 25 2.90 11.72 5.75
CA LEU A 25 4.18 12.39 6.00
C LEU A 25 5.29 11.37 6.27
N SER A 26 4.94 10.24 6.86
CA SER A 26 5.84 9.13 7.19
C SER A 26 5.32 7.78 6.70
N ILE A 27 6.16 6.73 6.79
CA ILE A 27 5.73 5.35 6.49
C ILE A 27 4.77 4.85 7.56
N ASP A 28 4.98 5.19 8.84
CA ASP A 28 4.10 4.78 9.92
C ASP A 28 2.69 5.35 9.73
N GLU A 29 2.58 6.62 9.33
CA GLU A 29 1.29 7.22 8.96
C GLU A 29 0.65 6.52 7.75
N ALA A 30 1.46 6.08 6.77
CA ALA A 30 0.94 5.33 5.64
C ALA A 30 0.38 3.96 6.04
N VAL A 31 1.03 3.29 7.00
CA VAL A 31 0.55 2.02 7.56
C VAL A 31 -0.73 2.22 8.37
N LEU A 32 -0.83 3.31 9.14
CA LEU A 32 -2.06 3.66 9.86
C LEU A 32 -3.22 3.92 8.89
N ALA A 33 -3.01 4.73 7.85
CA ALA A 33 -4.01 4.99 6.83
C ALA A 33 -4.45 3.70 6.09
N LEU A 34 -3.51 2.78 5.86
CA LEU A 34 -3.84 1.47 5.29
C LEU A 34 -4.77 0.66 6.20
N ARG A 35 -4.53 0.64 7.52
CA ARG A 35 -5.38 -0.08 8.49
C ARG A 35 -6.76 0.52 8.64
N GLU A 36 -6.92 1.82 8.40
CA GLU A 36 -8.24 2.48 8.39
C GLU A 36 -9.08 2.04 7.18
N VAL A 37 -8.44 1.83 6.02
CA VAL A 37 -9.14 1.44 4.78
C VAL A 37 -9.35 -0.08 4.71
N LEU A 38 -8.36 -0.87 5.13
CA LEU A 38 -8.38 -2.33 5.13
C LEU A 38 -8.20 -2.85 6.58
N PRO A 39 -9.26 -2.81 7.40
CA PRO A 39 -9.18 -3.29 8.77
C PRO A 39 -8.85 -4.80 8.78
N GLY A 40 -7.84 -5.18 9.57
CA GLY A 40 -7.41 -6.58 9.69
C GLY A 40 -6.34 -7.04 8.69
N VAL A 41 -5.89 -6.17 7.77
CA VAL A 41 -4.81 -6.52 6.84
C VAL A 41 -3.48 -6.78 7.57
N ASP A 42 -2.78 -7.84 7.17
CA ASP A 42 -1.41 -8.05 7.65
C ASP A 42 -0.50 -6.94 7.10
N THR A 43 0.07 -6.17 8.02
CA THR A 43 0.95 -5.04 7.73
C THR A 43 2.42 -5.35 7.98
N SER A 44 2.77 -6.60 8.31
CA SER A 44 4.13 -7.04 8.60
C SER A 44 5.14 -6.70 7.49
N ALA A 45 4.70 -6.79 6.23
CA ALA A 45 5.51 -6.45 5.05
C ALA A 45 5.76 -4.94 4.85
N PHE A 46 4.98 -4.08 5.53
CA PHE A 46 5.05 -2.62 5.41
C PHE A 46 5.96 -1.97 6.45
N GLY A 47 6.81 -2.75 7.11
CA GLY A 47 7.80 -2.21 8.06
C GLY A 47 8.66 -1.11 7.42
N GLY A 48 8.94 -0.05 8.19
CA GLY A 48 9.65 1.15 7.73
C GLY A 48 10.88 0.86 6.88
N ASP A 49 11.73 -0.08 7.30
CA ASP A 49 12.95 -0.45 6.58
C ASP A 49 12.68 -1.08 5.20
N ALA A 50 11.64 -1.91 5.06
CA ALA A 50 11.33 -2.57 3.79
C ALA A 50 10.78 -1.59 2.76
N VAL A 51 9.84 -0.74 3.20
CA VAL A 51 9.26 0.33 2.38
C VAL A 51 10.33 1.33 1.98
N GLN A 52 11.15 1.78 2.93
CA GLN A 52 12.21 2.76 2.68
C GLN A 52 13.28 2.22 1.73
N ARG A 53 13.68 0.95 1.86
CA ARG A 53 14.59 0.30 0.91
C ARG A 53 14.00 0.23 -0.51
N SER A 54 12.72 -0.13 -0.66
CA SER A 54 12.09 -0.21 -1.97
C SER A 54 11.95 1.15 -2.63
N VAL A 55 11.47 2.15 -1.87
CA VAL A 55 11.32 3.53 -2.34
C VAL A 55 12.67 4.11 -2.77
N ASN A 56 13.73 3.91 -1.99
CA ASN A 56 15.07 4.39 -2.36
C ASN A 56 15.65 3.72 -3.61
N ARG A 57 15.18 2.52 -3.97
CA ARG A 57 15.74 1.74 -5.08
C ARG A 57 14.94 1.88 -6.37
N VAL A 58 13.61 1.89 -6.29
CA VAL A 58 12.70 1.78 -7.44
C VAL A 58 11.71 2.95 -7.52
N ASN A 59 11.79 3.90 -6.57
CA ASN A 59 10.85 5.03 -6.43
C ASN A 59 9.41 4.64 -6.09
N ASP A 60 9.13 3.39 -5.76
CA ASP A 60 7.90 2.96 -5.12
C ASP A 60 8.06 1.63 -4.35
N PHE A 61 7.14 1.40 -3.44
CA PHE A 61 6.91 0.14 -2.75
C PHE A 61 5.54 -0.38 -3.17
N ARG A 62 5.49 -1.64 -3.62
CA ARG A 62 4.26 -2.33 -4.02
C ARG A 62 4.12 -3.62 -3.25
N HIS A 63 2.95 -3.85 -2.70
CA HIS A 63 2.66 -5.09 -2.00
C HIS A 63 1.20 -5.48 -2.22
N ASP A 64 1.00 -6.76 -2.51
CA ASP A 64 -0.33 -7.34 -2.64
C ASP A 64 -0.72 -7.98 -1.31
N VAL A 65 -1.93 -7.67 -0.86
CA VAL A 65 -2.48 -8.13 0.40
C VAL A 65 -3.81 -8.81 0.15
N ALA A 66 -4.00 -9.98 0.75
CA ALA A 66 -5.28 -10.67 0.78
C ALA A 66 -6.00 -10.31 2.08
N THR A 67 -7.25 -9.92 1.99
CA THR A 67 -8.15 -9.70 3.14
C THR A 67 -9.41 -10.53 2.97
N ASP A 68 -10.26 -10.57 4.01
CA ASP A 68 -11.57 -11.22 3.92
C ASP A 68 -12.49 -10.58 2.86
N ASP A 69 -12.22 -9.31 2.49
CA ASP A 69 -12.96 -8.55 1.48
C ASP A 69 -12.37 -8.69 0.05
N GLY A 70 -11.31 -9.48 -0.10
CA GLY A 70 -10.65 -9.79 -1.37
C GLY A 70 -9.18 -9.37 -1.43
N ASP A 71 -8.63 -9.40 -2.64
CA ASP A 71 -7.23 -9.06 -2.88
C ASP A 71 -7.07 -7.57 -3.21
N PHE A 72 -6.02 -6.96 -2.67
CA PHE A 72 -5.70 -5.55 -2.88
C PHE A 72 -4.22 -5.37 -3.17
N ARG A 73 -3.90 -4.39 -4.00
CA ARG A 73 -2.55 -3.88 -4.21
C ARG A 73 -2.41 -2.54 -3.52
N VAL A 74 -1.44 -2.46 -2.62
CA VAL A 74 -1.03 -1.22 -1.96
C VAL A 74 0.25 -0.71 -2.60
N VAL A 75 0.25 0.56 -2.97
CA VAL A 75 1.41 1.26 -3.50
C VAL A 75 1.72 2.44 -2.60
N ILE A 76 2.96 2.49 -2.10
CA ILE A 76 3.51 3.64 -1.35
C ILE A 76 4.67 4.19 -2.16
N ALA A 77 4.58 5.45 -2.57
CA ALA A 77 5.61 6.10 -3.36
C ALA A 77 5.96 7.47 -2.77
N PRO A 78 7.21 7.92 -2.84
CA PRO A 78 7.57 9.27 -2.42
C PRO A 78 6.92 10.27 -3.37
N MET A 79 6.57 11.43 -2.84
CA MET A 79 6.24 12.59 -3.67
C MET A 79 7.55 13.34 -3.93
N MET A 80 7.98 13.37 -5.20
CA MET A 80 9.08 14.21 -5.69
C MET A 80 8.53 15.49 -6.29
#